data_AF-A0A820D8N9-F1
#
_entry.id   AF-A0A820D8N9-F1
#
_cell.length_a   1.000
_cell.length_b   1.000
_cell.length_c   1.000
_cell.angle_alpha   90.00
_cell.angle_beta   90.00
_cell.angle_gamma   90.00
#
_symmetry.space_group_name_H-M   'P 1'
#
loop_
_entity.id
_entity.type
_entity.pdbx_description
1 polymer ?
#
loop_
_entity_poly.entity_id
_entity_poly.type
_entity_poly.pdbx_seq_one_letter_code
_entity_poly.pdbx_strand_id
1 'polypeptide(L)'
;MVQVAQYESDLSDEVVEENNDLNQNKKVKKKKRSKHWVKEATFDNAEEAEESVENIWSKQYTNYTDHGRRVYYRCNKAKLRGPQCSASIHLLYHADSDQVTVYKTEGEHDHHDEKVRGIDENVKKCIEELYNDGIMKSKQIIRALQTRKMKMPTLIQIKNYLVQYKKKKYGLHK
;
A
#
# COMPACT_ATOMS: atom_id res chain seq x y z
N MET A 1 12.85 62.71 52.62
CA MET A 1 12.16 61.54 53.22
C MET A 1 10.97 61.18 52.35
N VAL A 2 10.69 59.90 52.31
CA VAL A 2 9.70 59.19 51.47
C VAL A 2 8.28 59.70 51.70
N GLN A 3 7.50 59.86 50.63
CA GLN A 3 6.18 59.24 50.50
C GLN A 3 5.65 59.30 49.07
N VAL A 4 5.25 58.11 48.60
CA VAL A 4 4.63 57.77 47.32
C VAL A 4 3.13 57.64 47.57
N ALA A 5 2.30 58.17 46.66
CA ALA A 5 0.95 57.67 46.34
C ALA A 5 0.54 58.33 45.02
N GLN A 6 0.46 57.62 43.89
CA GLN A 6 -0.59 56.69 43.43
C GLN A 6 -1.90 57.36 42.99
N TYR A 7 -2.08 57.28 41.67
CA TYR A 7 -3.30 56.95 40.91
C TYR A 7 -4.40 57.99 40.73
N GLU A 8 -4.59 58.39 39.47
CA GLU A 8 -5.90 58.80 38.92
C GLU A 8 -6.21 57.96 37.67
N SER A 9 -7.50 57.63 37.55
CA SER A 9 -8.18 56.79 36.56
C SER A 9 -8.56 57.59 35.32
N ASP A 10 -8.51 57.01 34.10
CA ASP A 10 -9.73 56.61 33.35
C ASP A 10 -9.46 56.24 31.86
N LEU A 11 -10.04 55.09 31.48
CA LEU A 11 -10.73 54.78 30.23
C LEU A 11 -10.15 55.24 28.88
N SER A 12 -9.70 54.26 28.07
CA SER A 12 -10.13 54.19 26.66
C SER A 12 -9.91 52.81 26.05
N ASP A 13 -10.99 52.35 25.41
CA ASP A 13 -11.11 51.39 24.32
C ASP A 13 -10.83 49.90 24.53
N GLU A 14 -11.96 49.19 24.57
CA GLU A 14 -12.14 47.82 24.09
C GLU A 14 -11.42 47.59 22.76
N VAL A 15 -10.34 46.81 22.80
CA VAL A 15 -9.90 46.03 21.65
C VAL A 15 -10.14 44.56 21.96
N VAL A 16 -11.25 44.08 21.41
CA VAL A 16 -11.63 42.67 21.36
C VAL A 16 -10.61 41.96 20.46
N GLU A 17 -9.48 41.51 21.02
CA GLU A 17 -8.56 40.64 20.28
C GLU A 17 -9.09 39.21 20.27
N GLU A 18 -9.94 39.01 19.27
CA GLU A 18 -10.38 37.76 18.66
C GLU A 18 -9.16 36.84 18.40
N ASN A 19 -8.79 36.02 19.39
CA ASN A 19 -7.76 35.01 19.21
C ASN A 19 -8.35 33.85 18.40
N ASN A 20 -8.24 34.03 17.09
CA ASN A 20 -8.64 33.12 16.04
C ASN A 20 -7.94 31.77 16.23
N ASP A 21 -8.74 30.77 16.57
CA ASP A 21 -8.41 29.37 16.77
C ASP A 21 -7.88 28.78 15.45
N LEU A 22 -6.60 29.04 15.15
CA LEU A 22 -5.88 28.35 14.09
C LEU A 22 -5.53 26.95 14.58
N ASN A 23 -6.54 26.10 14.50
CA ASN A 23 -6.50 24.65 14.42
C ASN A 23 -5.50 24.20 13.35
N GLN A 24 -4.21 24.27 13.69
CA GLN A 24 -3.16 23.61 12.95
C GLN A 24 -3.24 22.12 13.29
N ASN A 25 -4.16 21.45 12.60
CA ASN A 25 -4.27 20.00 12.53
C ASN A 25 -3.01 19.44 11.82
N LYS A 26 -1.84 19.59 12.47
CA LYS A 26 -0.57 19.03 12.04
C LYS A 26 -0.75 17.53 12.11
N LYS A 27 -0.99 16.90 10.95
CA LYS A 27 -1.04 15.44 10.81
C LYS A 27 0.18 14.87 11.53
N VAL A 28 -0.03 14.27 12.70
CA VAL A 28 1.03 13.64 13.48
C VAL A 28 1.65 12.59 12.56
N LYS A 29 2.87 12.87 12.08
CA LYS A 29 3.60 11.92 11.24
C LYS A 29 3.84 10.69 12.11
N LYS A 30 3.13 9.60 11.83
CA LYS A 30 3.36 8.32 12.52
C LYS A 30 4.86 8.00 12.41
N LYS A 31 5.52 7.84 13.56
CA LYS A 31 6.92 7.40 13.62
C LYS A 31 7.04 6.11 12.81
N LYS A 32 7.91 6.10 11.80
CA LYS A 32 8.25 4.87 11.09
C LYS A 32 8.88 3.92 12.10
N ARG A 33 8.40 2.68 12.18
CA ARG A 33 9.04 1.63 12.99
C ARG A 33 10.47 1.45 12.45
N SER A 34 11.47 1.50 13.35
CA SER A 34 12.84 1.16 13.00
C SER A 34 12.89 -0.32 12.62
N LYS A 35 13.46 -0.63 11.46
CA LYS A 35 13.71 -2.02 11.05
C LYS A 35 15.08 -2.43 11.57
N HIS A 36 15.15 -3.58 12.23
CA HIS A 36 16.42 -4.23 12.53
C HIS A 36 16.89 -4.97 11.28
N TRP A 37 18.12 -4.70 10.84
CA TRP A 37 18.71 -5.29 9.63
C TRP A 37 19.86 -6.19 10.05
N VAL A 38 19.78 -7.46 9.65
CA VAL A 38 20.78 -8.48 9.93
C VAL A 38 21.51 -8.79 8.63
N LYS A 39 22.84 -8.80 8.67
CA LYS A 39 23.68 -9.23 7.55
C LYS A 39 23.53 -10.73 7.36
N GLU A 40 23.14 -11.15 6.16
CA GLU A 40 22.95 -12.56 5.83
C GLU A 40 24.17 -13.14 5.11
N ALA A 41 24.59 -12.50 4.01
CA ALA A 41 25.66 -13.00 3.16
C ALA A 41 26.40 -11.85 2.47
N THR A 42 27.60 -12.13 1.98
CA THR A 42 28.38 -11.25 1.09
C THR A 42 28.79 -12.05 -0.11
N PHE A 43 28.54 -11.50 -1.29
CA PHE A 43 28.88 -12.09 -2.58
C PHE A 43 29.92 -11.20 -3.24
N ASP A 44 30.84 -11.80 -3.99
CA ASP A 44 31.82 -11.05 -4.78
C ASP A 44 31.26 -10.60 -6.13
N ASN A 45 30.12 -11.18 -6.55
CA ASN A 45 29.45 -10.87 -7.80
C ASN A 45 28.02 -10.37 -7.57
N ALA A 46 27.63 -9.35 -8.33
CA ALA A 46 26.29 -8.79 -8.33
C ALA A 46 25.23 -9.80 -8.80
N GLU A 47 25.56 -10.64 -9.78
CA GLU A 47 24.63 -11.62 -10.34
C GLU A 47 24.22 -12.67 -9.30
N GLU A 48 25.19 -13.22 -8.58
CA GLU A 48 24.94 -14.18 -7.49
C GLU A 48 24.09 -13.57 -6.37
N ALA A 49 24.36 -12.30 -6.03
CA ALA A 49 23.58 -11.58 -5.03
C ALA A 49 22.13 -11.36 -5.49
N GLU A 50 21.90 -11.05 -6.78
CA GLU A 50 20.54 -10.93 -7.31
C GLU A 50 19.83 -12.28 -7.42
N GLU A 51 20.54 -13.36 -7.73
CA GLU A 51 19.98 -14.72 -7.77
C GLU A 51 19.58 -15.21 -6.37
N SER A 52 20.33 -14.82 -5.33
CA SER A 52 19.97 -15.08 -3.93
C SER A 52 18.65 -14.43 -3.50
N VAL A 53 18.21 -13.39 -4.22
CA VAL A 53 16.93 -12.73 -3.99
C VAL A 53 15.82 -13.55 -4.63
N GLU A 54 15.18 -14.39 -3.83
CA GLU A 54 14.06 -15.22 -4.26
C GLU A 54 12.95 -14.45 -5.03
N ASN A 55 12.25 -15.16 -5.92
CA ASN A 55 11.15 -14.63 -6.72
C ASN A 55 9.95 -14.08 -5.91
N ILE A 56 9.93 -14.27 -4.59
CA ILE A 56 8.92 -13.68 -3.70
C ILE A 56 9.18 -12.19 -3.41
N TRP A 57 10.33 -11.67 -3.79
CA TRP A 57 10.73 -10.28 -3.58
C TRP A 57 10.54 -9.41 -4.83
N SER A 58 10.48 -8.10 -4.62
CA SER A 58 10.47 -7.11 -5.71
C SER A 58 11.22 -5.86 -5.33
N LYS A 59 11.95 -5.30 -6.31
CA LYS A 59 12.59 -3.99 -6.18
C LYS A 59 11.54 -2.94 -5.83
N GLN A 60 11.77 -2.25 -4.72
CA GLN A 60 10.91 -1.17 -4.21
C GLN A 60 11.48 0.19 -4.58
N TYR A 61 12.75 0.44 -4.22
CA TYR A 61 13.48 1.66 -4.55
C TYR A 61 14.97 1.45 -4.36
N THR A 62 15.76 2.35 -4.94
CA THR A 62 17.21 2.39 -4.81
C THR A 62 17.60 3.66 -4.06
N ASN A 63 18.59 3.55 -3.17
CA ASN A 63 19.19 4.67 -2.47
C ASN A 63 20.70 4.69 -2.75
N TYR A 64 21.26 5.87 -2.99
CA TYR A 64 22.68 6.07 -3.19
C TYR A 64 23.24 6.76 -1.95
N THR A 65 24.28 6.16 -1.40
CA THR A 65 24.96 6.62 -0.18
C THR A 65 26.46 6.64 -0.44
N ASP A 66 27.23 7.28 0.44
CA ASP A 66 28.69 7.32 0.33
C ASP A 66 29.30 5.91 0.39
N HIS A 67 28.66 4.99 1.11
CA HIS A 67 29.03 3.57 1.18
C HIS A 67 28.64 2.76 -0.06
N GLY A 68 28.00 3.39 -1.06
CA GLY A 68 27.57 2.75 -2.29
C GLY A 68 26.04 2.71 -2.47
N ARG A 69 25.57 1.77 -3.29
CA ARG A 69 24.18 1.70 -3.76
C ARG A 69 23.39 0.66 -2.98
N ARG A 70 22.31 1.09 -2.32
CA ARG A 70 21.36 0.21 -1.62
C ARG A 70 20.12 -0.03 -2.47
N VAL A 71 19.85 -1.27 -2.82
CA VAL A 71 18.63 -1.67 -3.53
C VAL A 71 17.69 -2.35 -2.54
N TYR A 72 16.58 -1.70 -2.24
CA TYR A 72 15.58 -2.22 -1.31
C TYR A 72 14.53 -3.05 -2.03
N TYR A 73 14.19 -4.18 -1.45
CA TYR A 73 13.17 -5.08 -1.94
C TYR A 73 12.07 -5.26 -0.89
N ARG A 74 10.86 -5.51 -1.38
CA ARG A 74 9.68 -5.84 -0.56
C ARG A 74 9.01 -7.10 -1.07
N CYS A 75 8.27 -7.76 -0.18
CA CYS A 75 7.49 -8.94 -0.54
C CYS A 75 6.44 -8.63 -1.63
N ASN A 76 6.35 -9.53 -2.61
CA ASN A 76 5.41 -9.47 -3.73
C ASN A 76 3.94 -9.55 -3.30
N LYS A 77 3.65 -10.37 -2.28
CA LYS A 77 2.29 -10.57 -1.75
C LYS A 77 1.72 -9.29 -1.10
N ALA A 78 2.60 -8.42 -0.58
CA ALA A 78 2.22 -7.16 0.07
C ALA A 78 2.28 -5.92 -0.83
N LYS A 79 2.50 -6.06 -2.16
CA LYS A 79 2.53 -4.90 -3.10
C LYS A 79 1.24 -4.07 -3.12
N LEU A 80 0.11 -4.64 -2.70
CA LEU A 80 -1.22 -4.02 -2.76
C LEU A 80 -1.48 -3.03 -1.62
N ARG A 81 -2.44 -2.13 -1.82
CA ARG A 81 -2.92 -1.21 -0.79
C ARG A 81 -3.41 -2.01 0.43
N GLY A 82 -2.69 -1.90 1.54
CA GLY A 82 -2.95 -2.65 2.77
C GLY A 82 -1.72 -2.66 3.69
N PRO A 83 -1.82 -3.36 4.85
CA PRO A 83 -0.66 -3.61 5.71
C PRO A 83 0.49 -4.18 4.88
N GLN A 84 1.65 -3.53 4.97
CA GLN A 84 2.86 -4.01 4.30
C GLN A 84 3.46 -5.15 5.10
N CYS A 85 3.99 -6.15 4.39
CA CYS A 85 4.76 -7.24 5.00
C CYS A 85 5.90 -6.64 5.84
N SER A 86 6.09 -7.13 7.06
CA SER A 86 7.19 -6.70 7.93
C SER A 86 8.55 -7.11 7.37
N ALA A 87 8.62 -8.30 6.77
CA ALA A 87 9.79 -8.82 6.06
C ALA A 87 10.29 -7.89 4.93
N SER A 88 11.58 -7.63 4.89
CA SER A 88 12.25 -6.83 3.86
C SER A 88 13.70 -7.29 3.68
N ILE A 89 14.20 -7.15 2.45
CA ILE A 89 15.58 -7.43 2.09
C ILE A 89 16.17 -6.23 1.37
N HIS A 90 17.45 -5.96 1.56
CA HIS A 90 18.17 -5.01 0.71
C HIS A 90 19.56 -5.52 0.36
N LEU A 91 20.00 -5.19 -0.84
CA LEU A 91 21.35 -5.40 -1.33
C LEU A 91 22.13 -4.11 -1.18
N LEU A 92 23.31 -4.17 -0.57
CA LEU A 92 24.28 -3.08 -0.54
C LEU A 92 25.42 -3.42 -1.52
N TYR A 93 25.48 -2.69 -2.61
CA TYR A 93 26.61 -2.66 -3.53
C TYR A 93 27.62 -1.67 -2.96
N HIS A 94 28.81 -2.15 -2.58
CA HIS A 94 29.83 -1.30 -1.96
C HIS A 94 30.42 -0.32 -2.98
N ALA A 95 30.83 0.86 -2.54
CA ALA A 95 31.49 1.84 -3.41
C ALA A 95 32.96 1.48 -3.67
N ASP A 96 33.60 0.87 -2.68
CA ASP A 96 35.04 0.60 -2.67
C ASP A 96 35.38 -0.81 -3.19
N SER A 97 34.38 -1.65 -3.45
CA SER A 97 34.55 -3.02 -3.93
C SER A 97 33.36 -3.48 -4.77
N ASP A 98 33.60 -4.48 -5.63
CA ASP A 98 32.54 -5.13 -6.42
C ASP A 98 31.65 -6.07 -5.58
N GLN A 99 31.90 -6.13 -4.27
CA GLN A 99 31.15 -6.98 -3.36
C GLN A 99 29.73 -6.45 -3.14
N VAL A 100 28.81 -7.39 -2.95
CA VAL A 100 27.41 -7.11 -2.63
C VAL A 100 27.05 -7.80 -1.32
N THR A 101 26.62 -7.02 -0.34
CA THR A 101 26.14 -7.55 0.94
C THR A 101 24.63 -7.59 1.01
N VAL A 102 24.09 -8.74 1.41
CA VAL A 102 22.66 -8.96 1.60
C VAL A 102 22.28 -8.73 3.05
N TYR A 103 21.24 -7.93 3.26
CA TYR A 103 20.66 -7.69 4.57
C TYR A 103 19.18 -8.04 4.56
N LYS A 104 18.76 -8.85 5.54
CA LYS A 104 17.35 -9.19 5.77
C LYS A 104 16.89 -8.62 7.10
N THR A 105 15.59 -8.36 7.21
CA THR A 105 14.95 -8.08 8.50
C THR A 105 14.58 -9.38 9.19
N GLU A 106 14.60 -9.40 10.53
CA GLU A 106 14.15 -10.56 11.33
C GLU A 106 12.64 -10.84 11.24
N GLY A 107 11.85 -9.88 10.73
CA GLY A 107 10.41 -10.06 10.58
C GLY A 107 10.10 -11.16 9.58
N GLU A 108 9.37 -12.19 10.03
CA GLU A 108 8.79 -13.20 9.15
C GLU A 108 7.74 -12.60 8.21
N HIS A 109 7.40 -13.35 7.17
CA HIS A 109 6.33 -12.98 6.24
C HIS A 109 4.96 -13.01 6.95
N ASP A 110 4.50 -11.86 7.41
CA ASP A 110 3.26 -11.68 8.18
C ASP A 110 2.01 -11.45 7.32
N HIS A 111 2.01 -11.90 6.07
CA HIS A 111 0.87 -11.78 5.17
C HIS A 111 0.04 -13.06 5.11
N HIS A 112 -1.28 -12.93 5.13
CA HIS A 112 -2.18 -14.05 4.86
C HIS A 112 -2.27 -14.30 3.36
N ASP A 113 -2.18 -15.56 2.92
CA ASP A 113 -2.19 -15.98 1.50
C ASP A 113 -3.55 -15.79 0.78
N GLU A 114 -4.54 -15.22 1.44
CA GLU A 114 -5.95 -15.38 1.06
C GLU A 114 -6.52 -14.36 0.07
N LYS A 115 -5.70 -13.64 -0.69
CA LYS A 115 -6.24 -12.78 -1.76
C LYS A 115 -6.08 -13.41 -3.13
N VAL A 116 -6.81 -14.52 -3.33
CA VAL A 116 -7.15 -15.01 -4.68
C VAL A 116 -7.81 -13.86 -5.43
N ARG A 117 -7.08 -13.26 -6.36
CA ARG A 117 -7.57 -12.15 -7.19
C ARG A 117 -8.58 -12.69 -8.20
N GLY A 118 -9.54 -11.84 -8.54
CA GLY A 118 -10.49 -12.11 -9.62
C GLY A 118 -11.76 -12.79 -9.16
N ILE A 119 -12.58 -13.13 -10.15
CA ILE A 119 -13.80 -13.93 -9.96
C ILE A 119 -13.37 -15.39 -10.10
N ASP A 120 -13.85 -16.25 -9.21
CA ASP A 120 -13.65 -17.69 -9.32
C ASP A 120 -14.19 -18.21 -10.66
N GLU A 121 -13.53 -19.20 -11.25
CA GLU A 121 -13.89 -19.70 -12.59
C GLU A 121 -15.32 -20.26 -12.63
N ASN A 122 -15.79 -20.88 -11.55
CA ASN A 122 -17.17 -21.37 -11.45
C ASN A 122 -18.16 -20.20 -11.43
N VAL A 123 -17.79 -19.12 -10.72
CA VAL A 123 -18.62 -17.92 -10.65
C VAL A 123 -18.65 -17.19 -11.99
N LYS A 124 -17.55 -17.16 -12.75
CA LYS A 124 -17.53 -16.62 -14.12
C LYS A 124 -18.50 -17.36 -15.03
N LYS A 125 -18.44 -18.69 -15.07
CA LYS A 125 -19.36 -19.52 -15.88
C LYS A 125 -20.82 -19.21 -15.54
N CYS A 126 -21.13 -19.14 -14.25
CA CYS A 126 -22.48 -18.78 -13.82
C CYS A 126 -22.88 -17.35 -14.22
N ILE A 127 -21.97 -16.38 -14.19
CA ILE A 127 -22.26 -15.01 -14.67
C ILE A 127 -22.59 -15.04 -16.17
N GLU A 128 -21.88 -15.85 -16.96
CA GLU A 128 -22.14 -15.99 -18.40
C GLU A 128 -23.49 -16.64 -18.69
N GLU A 129 -23.83 -17.72 -17.97
CA GLU A 129 -25.16 -18.35 -18.03
C GLU A 129 -26.26 -17.33 -17.73
N LEU A 130 -26.18 -16.66 -16.58
CA LEU A 130 -27.17 -15.66 -16.16
C LEU A 130 -27.29 -14.52 -17.18
N TYR A 131 -26.18 -14.12 -17.79
CA TYR A 131 -26.19 -13.10 -18.83
C TYR A 131 -26.88 -13.58 -20.13
N ASN A 132 -26.65 -14.84 -20.52
CA ASN A 132 -27.30 -15.45 -21.68
C ASN A 132 -28.81 -15.68 -21.43
N ASP A 133 -29.20 -15.94 -20.19
CA ASP A 133 -30.60 -16.03 -19.74
C ASP A 133 -31.31 -14.67 -19.66
N GLY A 134 -30.65 -13.57 -20.06
CA GLY A 134 -31.21 -12.22 -20.10
C GLY A 134 -31.00 -11.39 -18.84
N ILE A 135 -30.34 -11.93 -17.80
CA ILE A 135 -30.01 -11.19 -16.57
C ILE A 135 -28.72 -10.39 -16.78
N MET A 136 -28.86 -9.23 -17.44
CA MET A 136 -27.70 -8.43 -17.85
C MET A 136 -27.20 -7.44 -16.79
N LYS A 137 -28.02 -7.11 -15.79
CA LYS A 137 -27.67 -6.08 -14.79
C LYS A 137 -26.86 -6.69 -13.65
N SER A 138 -25.69 -6.12 -13.35
CA SER A 138 -24.78 -6.63 -12.32
C SER A 138 -25.42 -6.81 -10.94
N LYS A 139 -26.35 -5.94 -10.53
CA LYS A 139 -27.08 -6.08 -9.25
C LYS A 139 -27.99 -7.32 -9.23
N GLN A 140 -28.61 -7.66 -10.36
CA GLN A 140 -29.46 -8.84 -10.47
C GLN A 140 -28.61 -10.12 -10.49
N ILE A 141 -27.46 -10.07 -11.18
CA ILE A 141 -26.48 -11.17 -11.17
C ILE A 141 -25.99 -11.44 -9.73
N ILE A 142 -25.66 -10.40 -8.94
CA ILE A 142 -25.30 -10.59 -7.52
C ILE A 142 -26.40 -11.32 -6.76
N ARG A 143 -27.66 -10.89 -6.91
CA ARG A 143 -28.81 -11.53 -6.23
C ARG A 143 -28.94 -13.00 -6.64
N ALA A 144 -28.78 -13.31 -7.91
CA ALA A 144 -28.82 -14.69 -8.40
C ALA A 144 -27.65 -15.53 -7.86
N LEU A 145 -26.44 -14.95 -7.78
CA LEU A 145 -25.26 -15.60 -7.19
C LEU A 145 -25.45 -15.86 -5.68
N GLN A 146 -26.12 -14.95 -4.97
CA GLN A 146 -26.49 -15.12 -3.56
C GLN A 146 -27.46 -16.30 -3.38
N THR A 147 -28.48 -16.39 -4.22
CA THR A 147 -29.43 -17.52 -4.21
C THR A 147 -28.71 -18.86 -4.44
N ARG A 148 -27.68 -18.88 -5.30
CA ARG A 148 -26.86 -20.06 -5.61
C ARG A 148 -25.76 -20.36 -4.56
N LYS A 149 -25.69 -19.61 -3.45
CA LYS A 149 -24.71 -19.77 -2.36
C LYS A 149 -23.24 -19.81 -2.81
N MET A 150 -22.89 -19.06 -3.86
CA MET A 150 -21.51 -19.01 -4.36
C MET A 150 -20.68 -17.88 -3.72
N LYS A 151 -19.35 -18.00 -3.81
CA LYS A 151 -18.41 -16.96 -3.37
C LYS A 151 -18.73 -15.64 -4.07
N MET A 152 -19.15 -14.65 -3.28
CA MET A 152 -19.71 -13.42 -3.82
C MET A 152 -18.62 -12.48 -4.36
N PRO A 153 -18.57 -12.22 -5.68
CA PRO A 153 -17.71 -11.18 -6.21
C PRO A 153 -18.30 -9.81 -5.84
N THR A 154 -17.42 -8.82 -5.77
CA THR A 154 -17.84 -7.43 -5.66
C THR A 154 -18.59 -6.96 -6.92
N LEU A 155 -19.47 -5.98 -6.77
CA LEU A 155 -20.20 -5.38 -7.90
C LEU A 155 -19.26 -4.85 -8.99
N ILE A 156 -18.11 -4.31 -8.59
CA ILE A 156 -17.08 -3.81 -9.50
C ILE A 156 -16.48 -4.96 -10.33
N GLN A 157 -16.18 -6.10 -9.71
CA GLN A 157 -15.67 -7.27 -10.42
C GLN A 157 -16.65 -7.75 -11.50
N ILE A 158 -17.95 -7.83 -11.17
CA ILE A 158 -18.96 -8.25 -12.14
C ILE A 158 -19.10 -7.24 -13.28
N LYS A 159 -19.12 -5.93 -12.98
CA LYS A 159 -19.15 -4.90 -14.02
C LYS A 159 -17.97 -5.02 -14.97
N ASN A 160 -16.75 -5.12 -14.43
CA ASN A 160 -15.54 -5.26 -15.23
C ASN A 160 -15.57 -6.55 -16.07
N TYR A 161 -16.03 -7.66 -15.47
CA TYR A 161 -16.16 -8.94 -16.16
C TYR A 161 -17.17 -8.86 -17.31
N LEU A 162 -18.35 -8.27 -17.09
CA LEU A 162 -19.35 -8.11 -18.13
C LEU A 162 -18.88 -7.23 -19.29
N VAL A 163 -18.08 -6.19 -19.02
CA VAL A 163 -17.45 -5.38 -20.08
C VAL A 163 -16.52 -6.25 -20.93
N GLN A 164 -15.67 -7.05 -20.30
CA GLN A 164 -14.78 -7.99 -21.00
C GLN A 164 -15.57 -9.04 -21.79
N TYR A 165 -16.61 -9.61 -21.19
CA TYR A 165 -17.47 -10.61 -21.80
C TYR A 165 -18.20 -10.06 -23.03
N LYS A 166 -18.79 -8.87 -22.93
CA LYS A 166 -19.44 -8.18 -24.06
C LYS A 166 -18.46 -7.90 -25.20
N LYS A 167 -17.26 -7.41 -24.87
CA LYS A 167 -16.20 -7.16 -25.86
C LYS A 167 -15.79 -8.45 -26.58
N LYS A 168 -15.70 -9.57 -25.86
CA LYS A 168 -15.41 -10.89 -26.43
C LYS A 168 -16.56 -11.41 -27.30
N LYS A 169 -17.81 -11.21 -26.87
CA LYS A 169 -19.01 -11.78 -27.53
C LYS A 169 -19.47 -10.98 -28.76
N TYR A 170 -19.37 -9.66 -28.73
CA TYR A 170 -19.95 -8.78 -29.78
C TYR A 170 -18.92 -7.92 -30.51
N GLY A 171 -17.64 -7.99 -30.17
CA GLY A 171 -16.65 -7.07 -30.70
C GLY A 171 -16.81 -5.64 -30.16
N LEU A 172 -15.83 -4.78 -30.44
CA LEU A 172 -15.73 -3.44 -29.89
C LEU A 172 -16.82 -2.52 -30.48
N HIS A 173 -17.89 -2.22 -29.73
CA HIS A 173 -18.69 -1.02 -30.02
C HIS A 173 -18.03 0.17 -29.33
N LYS A 174 -17.43 1.04 -30.15
CA LYS A 174 -17.02 2.40 -29.76
C LYS A 174 -18.25 3.23 -29.40
#